data_AF-A0A2C5ZBN4-F1
#
_entry.id   AF-A0A2C5ZBN4-F1
#
_cell.length_a   1.000
_cell.length_b   1.000
_cell.length_c   1.000
_cell.angle_alpha   90.00
_cell.angle_beta   90.00
_cell.angle_gamma   90.00
#
_symmetry.space_group_name_H-M   'P 1'
#
loop_
_entity.id
_entity.type
_entity.pdbx_description
1 polymer ?
#
loop_
_entity_poly.entity_id
_entity_poly.type
_entity_poly.pdbx_seq_one_letter_code
_entity_poly.pdbx_strand_id
1 'polypeptide(L)'
;MRNTPRENGYYFAYQFNFADTPEVSTCGLQPREMRDGQEIIHADFISLQGGTFTTHTNCEDGVNGGAGVHCWVEFPGSYNHTYNIRIKNKRFTDWEATIIDDETKDEYEIGTWTLPGNAGYIQNGQIGFIEYYPWNSQSSGTCQSLPRTSVTFLKPIAKDIFARKGRIVKVFEYAWLDRQTGLCKRHG
;
A
#
# COMPACT_ATOMS: atom_id res chain seq x y z
N MET A 1 -6.19 -5.58 -10.05
CA MET A 1 -7.38 -5.52 -9.15
C MET A 1 -8.68 -5.66 -9.94
N ARG A 2 -8.80 -6.73 -10.74
CA ARG A 2 -9.78 -6.85 -11.84
C ARG A 2 -11.24 -6.74 -11.41
N ASN A 3 -11.61 -7.44 -10.34
CA ASN A 3 -13.00 -7.54 -9.87
C ASN A 3 -13.34 -6.54 -8.77
N THR A 4 -12.54 -5.48 -8.61
CA THR A 4 -12.78 -4.44 -7.61
C THR A 4 -13.76 -3.38 -8.17
N PRO A 5 -14.69 -2.83 -7.38
CA PRO A 5 -15.49 -1.69 -7.81
C PRO A 5 -14.61 -0.50 -8.24
N ARG A 6 -15.09 0.29 -9.21
CA ARG A 6 -14.43 1.52 -9.66
C ARG A 6 -14.93 2.68 -8.81
N GLU A 7 -14.64 2.60 -7.53
CA GLU A 7 -15.10 3.54 -6.52
C GLU A 7 -14.05 3.64 -5.43
N ASN A 8 -14.15 4.68 -4.62
CA ASN A 8 -13.27 4.84 -3.49
C ASN A 8 -13.64 3.89 -2.33
N GLY A 9 -12.64 3.34 -1.62
CA GLY A 9 -12.90 2.65 -0.34
C GLY A 9 -12.08 1.39 -0.08
N TYR A 10 -11.45 0.81 -1.09
CA TYR A 10 -10.54 -0.33 -0.90
C TYR A 10 -9.09 0.10 -0.88
N TYR A 11 -8.27 -0.59 -0.08
CA TYR A 11 -6.81 -0.46 -0.10
C TYR A 11 -6.17 -1.85 -0.15
N PHE A 12 -5.42 -2.13 -1.22
CA PHE A 12 -4.66 -3.37 -1.39
C PHE A 12 -3.19 -3.08 -1.17
N ALA A 13 -2.66 -3.49 -0.03
CA ALA A 13 -1.39 -2.97 0.45
C ALA A 13 -0.43 -4.05 0.90
N TYR A 14 0.85 -3.71 0.82
CA TYR A 14 1.92 -4.34 1.58
C TYR A 14 2.30 -3.46 2.74
N GLN A 15 2.46 -4.08 3.90
CA GLN A 15 3.13 -3.50 5.04
C GLN A 15 4.59 -3.95 5.04
N PHE A 16 5.50 -3.09 5.46
CA PHE A 16 6.90 -3.41 5.69
C PHE A 16 7.47 -2.55 6.82
N ASN A 17 8.57 -3.02 7.42
CA ASN A 17 9.27 -2.31 8.50
C ASN A 17 10.67 -1.92 8.07
N PHE A 18 11.19 -0.86 8.67
CA PHE A 18 12.61 -0.56 8.67
C PHE A 18 13.22 -1.04 9.99
N ALA A 19 14.50 -1.44 9.95
CA ALA A 19 15.22 -1.71 11.18
C ALA A 19 15.35 -0.43 12.02
N ASP A 20 15.41 -0.56 13.34
CA ASP A 20 15.61 0.55 14.28
C ASP A 20 14.51 1.64 14.24
N THR A 21 13.34 1.29 13.73
CA THR A 21 12.14 2.13 13.74
C THR A 21 10.95 1.38 14.35
N PRO A 22 10.10 2.05 15.15
CA PRO A 22 9.05 1.37 15.91
C PRO A 22 7.77 1.07 15.11
N GLU A 23 7.43 1.92 14.13
CA GLU A 23 6.17 1.82 13.40
C GLU A 23 6.33 1.03 12.09
N VAL A 24 5.25 0.95 11.31
CA VAL A 24 5.26 0.31 9.99
C VAL A 24 5.27 1.36 8.87
N SER A 25 5.54 0.90 7.67
CA SER A 25 5.31 1.62 6.42
C SER A 25 4.45 0.76 5.51
N THR A 26 3.71 1.39 4.60
CA THR A 26 2.88 0.67 3.64
C THR A 26 3.05 1.19 2.23
N CYS A 27 2.80 0.34 1.26
CA CYS A 27 2.58 0.75 -0.12
C CYS A 27 1.46 -0.09 -0.72
N GLY A 28 0.70 0.47 -1.65
CA GLY A 28 -0.43 -0.26 -2.19
C GLY A 28 -1.20 0.51 -3.23
N LEU A 29 -2.32 -0.08 -3.63
CA LEU A 29 -3.21 0.45 -4.65
C LEU A 29 -4.61 0.62 -4.08
N GLN A 30 -5.26 1.71 -4.48
CA GLN A 30 -6.67 1.95 -4.26
C GLN A 30 -7.38 2.10 -5.61
N PRO A 31 -8.55 1.48 -5.78
CA PRO A 31 -9.44 1.85 -6.87
C PRO A 31 -9.96 3.28 -6.66
N ARG A 32 -10.30 3.94 -7.76
CA ARG A 32 -10.93 5.26 -7.81
C ARG A 32 -12.11 5.21 -8.76
N GLU A 33 -12.96 6.24 -8.67
CA GLU A 33 -14.00 6.49 -9.66
C GLU A 33 -13.38 6.70 -11.05
N MET A 34 -14.14 6.32 -12.08
CA MET A 34 -13.76 6.58 -13.46
C MET A 34 -13.61 8.09 -13.68
N ARG A 35 -12.54 8.51 -14.36
CA ARG A 35 -12.32 9.91 -14.76
C ARG A 35 -12.22 9.97 -16.27
N ASP A 36 -13.05 10.79 -16.90
CA ASP A 36 -13.09 10.97 -18.35
C ASP A 36 -13.21 9.65 -19.15
N GLY A 37 -13.97 8.69 -18.60
CA GLY A 37 -14.17 7.37 -19.21
C GLY A 37 -12.98 6.40 -19.02
N GLN A 38 -11.98 6.76 -18.24
CA GLN A 38 -10.81 5.94 -17.94
C GLN A 38 -10.84 5.39 -16.51
N GLU A 39 -10.31 4.18 -16.35
CA GLU A 39 -10.00 3.60 -15.04
C GLU A 39 -8.83 4.37 -14.42
N ILE A 40 -9.01 4.81 -13.17
CA ILE A 40 -7.97 5.50 -12.40
C ILE A 40 -7.46 4.60 -11.29
N ILE A 41 -6.14 4.57 -11.16
CA ILE A 41 -5.42 3.87 -10.10
C ILE A 41 -4.79 4.91 -9.20
N HIS A 42 -4.98 4.76 -7.90
CA HIS A 42 -4.29 5.54 -6.89
C HIS A 42 -3.25 4.64 -6.23
N ALA A 43 -1.98 5.05 -6.25
CA ALA A 43 -0.89 4.30 -5.63
C ALA A 43 -0.33 5.06 -4.44
N ASP A 44 -0.21 4.37 -3.31
CA ASP A 44 0.23 4.92 -2.02
C ASP A 44 1.63 4.48 -1.65
N PHE A 45 2.36 5.37 -0.97
CA PHE A 45 3.59 5.08 -0.26
C PHE A 45 3.61 5.86 1.05
N ILE A 46 3.50 5.15 2.17
CA ILE A 46 3.20 5.72 3.48
C ILE A 46 4.26 5.29 4.49
N SER A 47 4.78 6.26 5.24
CA SER A 47 5.51 6.05 6.50
C SER A 47 4.65 6.47 7.67
N LEU A 48 4.55 5.64 8.72
CA LEU A 48 3.97 6.06 10.00
C LEU A 48 5.04 6.48 11.02
N GLN A 49 6.32 6.50 10.64
CA GLN A 49 7.39 6.84 11.59
C GLN A 49 7.35 8.32 11.93
N GLY A 50 7.28 8.63 13.22
CA GLY A 50 7.51 9.98 13.71
C GLY A 50 8.89 10.50 13.33
N GLY A 51 8.96 11.77 12.92
CA GLY A 51 10.19 12.40 12.43
C GLY A 51 10.54 12.07 10.98
N THR A 52 9.70 11.31 10.27
CA THR A 52 9.75 11.26 8.80
C THR A 52 9.43 12.63 8.23
N PHE A 53 10.14 13.02 7.17
CA PHE A 53 9.82 14.26 6.44
C PHE A 53 9.98 14.07 4.93
N THR A 54 9.45 15.01 4.17
CA THR A 54 9.53 15.03 2.70
C THR A 54 9.60 16.46 2.17
N THR A 55 10.11 16.60 0.96
CA THR A 55 9.98 17.83 0.15
C THR A 55 9.36 17.53 -1.22
N HIS A 56 8.84 16.32 -1.40
CA HIS A 56 8.34 15.84 -2.68
C HIS A 56 6.89 16.29 -2.87
N THR A 57 6.54 16.78 -4.07
CA THR A 57 5.24 17.43 -4.34
C THR A 57 4.04 16.49 -4.25
N ASN A 58 4.27 15.20 -4.40
CA ASN A 58 3.23 14.17 -4.28
C ASN A 58 3.00 13.70 -2.83
N CYS A 59 3.63 14.36 -1.85
CA CYS A 59 3.64 13.91 -0.48
C CYS A 59 3.15 15.00 0.47
N GLU A 60 2.45 14.58 1.51
CA GLU A 60 2.02 15.41 2.61
C GLU A 60 2.56 14.90 3.94
N ASP A 61 2.82 15.83 4.85
CA ASP A 61 3.19 15.53 6.23
C ASP A 61 1.97 15.04 7.02
N GLY A 62 2.17 13.96 7.76
CA GLY A 62 1.17 13.32 8.58
C GLY A 62 0.29 12.32 7.83
N VAL A 63 -0.30 11.39 8.59
CA VAL A 63 -1.20 10.36 8.07
C VAL A 63 -2.45 10.34 8.93
N ASN A 64 -3.60 10.73 8.37
CA ASN A 64 -4.86 10.88 9.11
C ASN A 64 -4.74 11.77 10.37
N GLY A 65 -3.90 12.82 10.31
CA GLY A 65 -3.60 13.71 11.44
C GLY A 65 -2.60 13.15 12.46
N GLY A 66 -2.09 11.93 12.24
CA GLY A 66 -1.00 11.32 12.99
C GLY A 66 0.38 11.63 12.41
N ALA A 67 1.41 11.08 13.03
CA ALA A 67 2.79 11.23 12.56
C ALA A 67 3.09 10.43 11.28
N GLY A 68 4.07 10.87 10.51
CA GLY A 68 4.51 10.18 9.31
C GLY A 68 4.45 11.04 8.05
N VAL A 69 4.52 10.40 6.89
CA VAL A 69 4.39 11.01 5.57
C VAL A 69 3.55 10.11 4.69
N HIS A 70 2.63 10.71 3.94
CA HIS A 70 1.80 10.04 2.95
C HIS A 70 2.13 10.60 1.57
N CYS A 71 2.67 9.76 0.69
CA CYS A 71 2.86 10.07 -0.73
C CYS A 71 1.86 9.30 -1.58
N TRP A 72 1.34 9.91 -2.64
CA TRP A 72 0.50 9.21 -3.59
C TRP A 72 0.59 9.77 -5.01
N VAL A 73 0.23 8.94 -5.97
CA VAL A 73 0.01 9.37 -7.36
C VAL A 73 -1.27 8.74 -7.90
N GLU A 74 -1.98 9.50 -8.72
CA GLU A 74 -3.10 9.00 -9.51
C GLU A 74 -2.76 9.03 -10.99
N PHE A 75 -3.07 7.94 -11.69
CA PHE A 75 -2.81 7.82 -13.11
C PHE A 75 -3.88 6.97 -13.79
N PRO A 76 -4.13 7.19 -15.09
CA PRO A 76 -4.94 6.29 -15.89
C PRO A 76 -4.26 4.92 -15.99
N GLY A 77 -4.96 3.85 -15.63
CA GLY A 77 -4.39 2.50 -15.63
C GLY A 77 -5.47 1.43 -15.64
N SER A 78 -5.17 0.24 -16.16
CA SER A 78 -6.16 -0.83 -16.25
C SER A 78 -6.20 -1.70 -15.01
N TYR A 79 -7.39 -2.02 -14.52
CA TYR A 79 -7.57 -2.89 -13.36
C TYR A 79 -7.19 -4.35 -13.65
N ASN A 80 -7.01 -4.68 -14.94
CA ASN A 80 -6.58 -5.98 -15.44
C ASN A 80 -5.07 -6.17 -15.44
N HIS A 81 -4.29 -5.09 -15.29
CA HIS A 81 -2.85 -5.11 -15.36
C HIS A 81 -2.21 -5.52 -14.02
N THR A 82 -0.94 -5.90 -14.12
CA THR A 82 -0.05 -6.17 -13.00
C THR A 82 0.78 -4.93 -12.73
N TYR A 83 0.82 -4.50 -11.48
CA TYR A 83 1.60 -3.33 -11.06
C TYR A 83 2.67 -3.73 -10.05
N ASN A 84 3.90 -3.28 -10.28
CA ASN A 84 4.99 -3.41 -9.33
C ASN A 84 5.30 -2.06 -8.69
N ILE A 85 5.28 -2.00 -7.36
CA ILE A 85 5.81 -0.84 -6.63
C ILE A 85 7.27 -1.14 -6.28
N ARG A 86 8.17 -0.37 -6.88
CA ARG A 86 9.61 -0.42 -6.63
C ARG A 86 9.95 0.60 -5.55
N ILE A 87 10.35 0.10 -4.37
CA ILE A 87 10.90 0.92 -3.29
C ILE A 87 12.42 0.84 -3.34
N LYS A 88 13.09 1.99 -3.33
CA LYS A 88 14.55 2.07 -3.46
C LYS A 88 15.14 3.06 -2.47
N ASN A 89 16.23 2.65 -1.84
CA ASN A 89 17.05 3.57 -1.05
C ASN A 89 17.89 4.43 -2.01
N LYS A 90 17.73 5.76 -1.94
CA LYS A 90 18.51 6.69 -2.76
C LYS A 90 19.87 6.96 -2.12
N ARG A 91 19.84 7.32 -0.83
CA ARG A 91 20.99 7.70 -0.02
C ARG A 91 20.59 7.70 1.45
N PHE A 92 21.45 7.20 2.34
CA PHE A 92 21.20 7.18 3.78
C PHE A 92 19.79 6.65 4.12
N THR A 93 18.93 7.49 4.68
CA THR A 93 17.56 7.21 5.09
C THR A 93 16.51 7.72 4.10
N ASP A 94 16.92 8.12 2.89
CA ASP A 94 16.04 8.57 1.81
C ASP A 94 15.53 7.39 1.00
N TRP A 95 14.21 7.31 0.83
CA TRP A 95 13.53 6.24 0.11
C TRP A 95 12.56 6.81 -0.93
N GLU A 96 12.63 6.27 -2.14
CA GLU A 96 11.72 6.58 -3.24
C GLU A 96 10.83 5.38 -3.56
N ALA A 97 9.60 5.65 -3.97
CA ALA A 97 8.70 4.66 -4.54
C ALA A 97 8.24 5.06 -5.94
N THR A 98 8.31 4.10 -6.85
CA THR A 98 7.81 4.20 -8.23
C THR A 98 6.85 3.05 -8.49
N ILE A 99 5.69 3.31 -9.07
CA ILE A 99 4.81 2.27 -9.58
C ILE A 99 5.08 2.04 -11.06
N ILE A 100 5.08 0.76 -11.46
CA ILE A 100 5.43 0.31 -12.80
C ILE A 100 4.29 -0.58 -13.29
N ASP A 101 3.71 -0.24 -14.45
CA ASP A 101 2.77 -1.09 -15.19
C ASP A 101 3.57 -2.18 -15.92
N ASP A 102 3.35 -3.46 -15.61
CA ASP A 102 4.12 -4.54 -16.23
C ASP A 102 3.72 -4.80 -17.68
N GLU A 103 2.54 -4.38 -18.09
CA GLU A 103 2.02 -4.58 -19.43
C GLU A 103 2.48 -3.44 -20.36
N THR A 104 2.34 -2.18 -19.94
CA THR A 104 2.73 -1.00 -20.75
C THR A 104 4.17 -0.56 -20.56
N LYS A 105 4.78 -0.88 -19.41
CA LYS A 105 6.09 -0.40 -18.95
C LYS A 105 6.11 1.08 -18.56
N ASP A 106 4.95 1.72 -18.42
CA ASP A 106 4.89 3.06 -17.88
C ASP A 106 5.32 3.07 -16.41
N GLU A 107 6.09 4.10 -16.02
CA GLU A 107 6.52 4.32 -14.64
C GLU A 107 5.93 5.64 -14.14
N TYR A 108 5.38 5.62 -12.92
CA TYR A 108 4.88 6.83 -12.23
C TYR A 108 5.56 6.96 -10.87
N GLU A 109 6.14 8.12 -10.59
CA GLU A 109 6.72 8.41 -9.28
C GLU A 109 5.59 8.61 -8.25
N ILE A 110 5.58 7.77 -7.21
CA ILE A 110 4.63 7.93 -6.09
C ILE A 110 5.15 9.03 -5.18
N GLY A 111 6.44 9.00 -4.85
CA GLY A 111 7.11 10.06 -4.12
C GLY A 111 8.36 9.59 -3.39
N THR A 112 8.95 10.51 -2.64
CA THR A 112 10.17 10.32 -1.86
C THR A 112 9.96 10.84 -0.45
N TRP A 113 10.51 10.15 0.55
CA TRP A 113 10.56 10.64 1.93
C TRP A 113 11.82 10.15 2.64
N THR A 114 12.17 10.83 3.73
CA THR A 114 13.39 10.59 4.51
C THR A 114 13.02 10.13 5.93
N LEU A 115 13.50 8.95 6.32
CA LEU A 115 13.36 8.42 7.69
C LEU A 115 14.23 9.18 8.69
N PRO A 116 13.90 9.12 9.99
CA PRO A 116 14.82 9.50 11.06
C PRO A 116 16.20 8.88 10.87
N GLY A 117 17.26 9.62 11.19
CA GLY A 117 18.63 9.26 10.83
C GLY A 117 19.18 7.97 11.45
N ASN A 118 18.50 7.39 12.45
CA ASN A 118 18.83 6.11 13.04
C ASN A 118 18.17 4.91 12.34
N ALA A 119 17.28 5.13 11.37
CA ALA A 119 16.58 4.07 10.68
C ALA A 119 17.53 3.23 9.82
N GLY A 120 17.36 1.91 9.87
CA GLY A 120 18.07 0.97 9.03
C GLY A 120 17.32 0.62 7.74
N TYR A 121 17.71 -0.49 7.12
CA TYR A 121 17.10 -0.98 5.87
C TYR A 121 15.75 -1.67 6.08
N ILE A 122 15.00 -1.84 4.99
CA ILE A 122 13.77 -2.63 4.96
C ILE A 122 14.05 -4.04 5.46
N GLN A 123 13.26 -4.47 6.45
CA GLN A 123 13.31 -5.82 7.00
C GLN A 123 12.48 -6.77 6.15
N ASN A 124 12.98 -8.01 6.03
CA ASN A 124 12.26 -9.05 5.33
C ASN A 124 11.14 -9.64 6.20
N GLY A 125 10.05 -10.05 5.57
CA GLY A 125 9.01 -10.86 6.20
C GLY A 125 7.94 -10.04 6.87
N GLN A 126 7.05 -9.44 6.07
CA GLN A 126 5.90 -8.66 6.55
C GLN A 126 4.62 -9.06 5.82
N ILE A 127 3.52 -8.39 6.12
CA ILE A 127 2.17 -8.82 5.73
C ILE A 127 1.68 -8.05 4.50
N GLY A 128 0.81 -8.68 3.72
CA GLY A 128 -0.08 -7.99 2.80
C GLY A 128 -1.45 -7.83 3.45
N PHE A 129 -2.22 -6.83 3.03
CA PHE A 129 -3.59 -6.69 3.49
C PHE A 129 -4.55 -6.07 2.47
N ILE A 130 -5.83 -6.37 2.65
CA ILE A 130 -6.95 -5.76 1.94
C ILE A 130 -7.80 -5.02 2.96
N GLU A 131 -7.92 -3.71 2.85
CA GLU A 131 -8.76 -2.91 3.74
C GLU A 131 -9.97 -2.33 3.01
N TYR A 132 -11.16 -2.38 3.62
CA TYR A 132 -12.29 -1.52 3.25
C TYR A 132 -12.44 -0.41 4.28
N TYR A 133 -11.75 0.70 4.06
CA TYR A 133 -11.57 1.74 5.08
C TYR A 133 -12.81 2.60 5.37
N PRO A 134 -13.87 2.70 4.51
CA PRO A 134 -15.12 3.36 4.92
C PRO A 134 -15.77 2.71 6.15
N TRP A 135 -15.40 1.47 6.49
CA TRP A 135 -15.86 0.82 7.71
C TRP A 135 -15.28 1.46 8.98
N ASN A 136 -14.14 2.15 8.91
CA ASN A 136 -13.50 2.78 10.07
C ASN A 136 -14.38 3.87 10.70
N SER A 137 -15.39 4.37 9.97
CA SER A 137 -16.38 5.34 10.46
C SER A 137 -17.79 4.76 10.63
N GLN A 138 -18.00 3.45 10.41
CA GLN A 138 -19.31 2.80 10.48
C GLN A 138 -19.37 1.78 11.63
N SER A 139 -20.31 2.00 12.55
CA SER A 139 -20.54 1.11 13.71
C SER A 139 -21.40 -0.13 13.38
N SER A 140 -21.98 -0.20 12.19
CA SER A 140 -22.89 -1.28 11.79
C SER A 140 -22.79 -1.57 10.29
N GLY A 141 -22.05 -2.62 9.94
CA GLY A 141 -22.02 -3.21 8.62
C GLY A 141 -22.01 -4.73 8.73
N THR A 142 -22.41 -5.43 7.68
CA THR A 142 -22.27 -6.90 7.61
C THR A 142 -21.33 -7.27 6.47
N CYS A 143 -20.55 -8.34 6.59
CA CYS A 143 -19.67 -8.79 5.51
C CYS A 143 -20.44 -9.00 4.18
N GLN A 144 -21.74 -9.32 4.25
CA GLN A 144 -22.61 -9.51 3.10
C GLN A 144 -22.88 -8.22 2.32
N SER A 145 -22.78 -7.06 2.95
CA SER A 145 -22.99 -5.76 2.29
C SER A 145 -21.73 -5.20 1.64
N LEU A 146 -20.58 -5.85 1.81
CA LEU A 146 -19.34 -5.40 1.19
C LEU A 146 -19.36 -5.69 -0.33
N PRO A 147 -18.97 -4.71 -1.16
CA PRO A 147 -18.77 -4.95 -2.59
C PRO A 147 -17.74 -6.06 -2.78
N ARG A 148 -18.03 -7.03 -3.65
CA ARG A 148 -17.06 -8.10 -3.92
C ARG A 148 -15.79 -7.50 -4.52
N THR A 149 -14.64 -7.95 -4.04
CA THR A 149 -13.33 -7.53 -4.55
C THR A 149 -12.39 -8.72 -4.72
N SER A 150 -11.34 -8.57 -5.53
CA SER A 150 -10.26 -9.55 -5.61
C SER A 150 -8.97 -8.92 -6.10
N VAL A 151 -7.86 -9.27 -5.44
CA VAL A 151 -6.51 -8.89 -5.82
C VAL A 151 -5.59 -10.10 -5.72
N THR A 152 -4.55 -10.13 -6.55
CA THR A 152 -3.47 -11.11 -6.44
C THR A 152 -2.22 -10.40 -5.95
N PHE A 153 -1.67 -10.86 -4.84
CA PHE A 153 -0.43 -10.34 -4.27
C PHE A 153 0.75 -11.18 -4.75
N LEU A 154 1.68 -10.56 -5.48
CA LEU A 154 2.93 -11.18 -5.90
C LEU A 154 4.00 -11.06 -4.81
N LYS A 155 4.88 -12.07 -4.69
CA LYS A 155 5.96 -12.03 -3.69
C LYS A 155 6.89 -10.85 -3.96
N PRO A 156 7.30 -10.08 -2.94
CA PRO A 156 8.27 -9.01 -3.10
C PRO A 156 9.61 -9.61 -3.52
N ILE A 157 10.24 -8.97 -4.49
CA ILE A 157 11.57 -9.34 -4.98
C ILE A 157 12.54 -8.21 -4.66
N ALA A 158 13.74 -8.57 -4.25
CA ALA A 158 14.83 -7.61 -4.08
C ALA A 158 15.95 -7.95 -5.06
N LYS A 159 16.60 -6.91 -5.61
CA LYS A 159 17.73 -7.09 -6.54
C LYS A 159 18.96 -7.65 -5.83
N ASP A 160 19.18 -7.22 -4.58
CA ASP A 160 20.31 -7.62 -3.76
C ASP A 160 20.25 -9.13 -3.40
N ILE A 161 21.36 -9.82 -3.58
CA ILE A 161 21.45 -11.28 -3.43
C ILE A 161 21.16 -11.76 -1.99
N PHE A 162 21.40 -10.92 -0.98
CA PHE A 162 21.09 -11.20 0.41
C PHE A 162 19.63 -10.88 0.74
N ALA A 163 19.01 -9.93 0.03
CA ALA A 163 17.60 -9.57 0.16
C ALA A 163 16.64 -10.40 -0.75
N ARG A 164 17.15 -11.23 -1.68
CA ARG A 164 16.39 -12.06 -2.65
C ARG A 164 15.37 -13.03 -2.05
N LYS A 165 15.29 -13.13 -0.73
CA LYS A 165 14.31 -13.95 0.00
C LYS A 165 13.15 -13.13 0.56
N GLY A 166 12.87 -11.94 -0.01
CA GLY A 166 11.67 -11.15 0.24
C GLY A 166 10.42 -12.02 0.32
N ARG A 167 9.66 -11.91 1.41
CA ARG A 167 8.44 -12.71 1.62
C ARG A 167 7.31 -11.86 2.18
N ILE A 168 6.12 -12.09 1.65
CA ILE A 168 4.88 -11.82 2.37
C ILE A 168 4.63 -13.03 3.25
N VAL A 169 4.66 -12.84 4.57
CA VAL A 169 4.49 -13.95 5.52
C VAL A 169 3.03 -14.40 5.57
N LYS A 170 2.09 -13.47 5.34
CA LYS A 170 0.66 -13.72 5.29
C LYS A 170 -0.07 -12.55 4.63
N VAL A 171 -1.21 -12.81 4.01
CA VAL A 171 -2.15 -11.77 3.57
C VAL A 171 -3.35 -11.76 4.51
N PHE A 172 -3.71 -10.59 5.01
CA PHE A 172 -4.87 -10.38 5.87
C PHE A 172 -5.99 -9.65 5.12
N GLU A 173 -7.22 -9.89 5.51
CA GLU A 173 -8.37 -9.08 5.09
C GLU A 173 -8.79 -8.27 6.32
N TYR A 174 -8.66 -6.95 6.24
CA TYR A 174 -9.13 -6.00 7.25
C TYR A 174 -10.44 -5.35 6.77
N ALA A 175 -11.56 -5.94 7.19
CA ALA A 175 -12.76 -5.19 7.48
C ALA A 175 -12.95 -5.43 8.97
N TRP A 176 -12.86 -4.41 9.84
CA TRP A 176 -12.72 -4.56 11.29
C TRP A 176 -13.47 -5.77 11.88
N LEU A 177 -12.74 -6.88 12.07
CA LEU A 177 -13.23 -8.13 12.65
C LEU A 177 -12.03 -8.83 13.31
N ASP A 178 -11.64 -8.34 14.49
CA ASP A 178 -11.31 -9.23 15.61
C ASP A 178 -11.30 -8.46 16.94
N ARG A 179 -12.37 -8.61 17.71
CA ARG A 179 -12.21 -8.82 19.16
C ARG A 179 -13.15 -9.96 19.55
N GLN A 180 -12.68 -11.18 19.38
CA GLN A 180 -13.07 -12.42 20.07
C GLN A 180 -13.72 -13.55 19.24
N THR A 181 -14.42 -13.36 18.10
CA THR A 181 -14.98 -14.54 17.35
C THR A 181 -15.32 -14.40 15.84
N GLY A 182 -15.37 -13.23 15.18
CA GLY A 182 -15.99 -13.09 13.85
C GLY A 182 -15.03 -13.03 12.66
N LEU A 183 -15.03 -14.02 11.76
CA LEU A 183 -14.21 -14.08 10.53
C LEU A 183 -14.91 -13.39 9.35
N CYS A 184 -14.17 -12.67 8.51
CA CYS A 184 -14.51 -12.54 7.08
C CYS A 184 -13.58 -13.49 6.30
N LYS A 185 -14.06 -14.72 6.05
CA LYS A 185 -13.47 -15.67 5.10
C LYS A 185 -14.61 -16.19 4.23
N ARG A 186 -14.61 -15.90 2.93
CA ARG A 186 -15.28 -16.79 1.97
C ARG A 186 -14.28 -17.86 1.58
N HIS A 187 -14.38 -19.02 2.23
CA HIS A 187 -13.85 -20.24 1.64
C HIS A 187 -14.67 -20.53 0.38
N GLY A 188 -14.02 -20.48 -0.79
CA GLY A 188 -14.47 -21.24 -1.94
C GLY A 188 -14.25 -22.73 -1.69
#